data_AF-A0A067GHG1-F1
#
_entry.id   AF-A0A067GHG1-F1
#
_cell.length_a   1.000
_cell.length_b   1.000
_cell.length_c   1.000
_cell.angle_alpha   90.00
_cell.angle_beta   90.00
_cell.angle_gamma   90.00
#
_symmetry.space_group_name_H-M   'P 1'
#
loop_
_entity.id
_entity.type
_entity.pdbx_description
1 polymer ?
#
loop_
_entity_poly.entity_id
_entity_poly.type
_entity_poly.pdbx_seq_one_letter_code
_entity_poly.pdbx_strand_id
1 'polypeptide(L)'
;SKFGLRGLAEALQQEVIADDIHVSLIFPPDTETPGLEEENKRRPRLTSIIAASSGAMKADEVAKKALDGIKSGSFIVPCNSEGFLLSIATAGLSPQRSVLMAFVEVVAAGLIRFVALCFQWNWYGSIEKWHAQGKRSGN
;
A
#
# COMPACT_ATOMS: atom_id res chain seq x y z
N SER A 1 -3.56 -4.11 -10.69
CA SER A 1 -2.51 -5.15 -10.66
C SER A 1 -2.00 -5.42 -9.24
N LYS A 2 -1.50 -4.43 -8.49
CA LYS A 2 -0.88 -4.63 -7.16
C LYS A 2 -1.74 -5.41 -6.14
N PHE A 3 -3.04 -5.13 -6.06
CA PHE A 3 -3.94 -5.85 -5.13
C PHE A 3 -4.08 -7.35 -5.46
N GLY A 4 -3.85 -7.77 -6.72
CA GLY A 4 -3.82 -9.18 -7.10
C GLY A 4 -2.63 -9.94 -6.49
N LEU A 5 -1.49 -9.27 -6.27
CA LEU A 5 -0.34 -9.87 -5.59
C LEU A 5 -0.66 -10.22 -4.13
N ARG A 6 -1.55 -9.46 -3.49
CA ARG A 6 -1.99 -9.77 -2.13
C ARG A 6 -2.75 -11.08 -2.07
N GLY A 7 -3.80 -11.22 -2.90
CA GLY A 7 -4.59 -12.45 -2.94
C GLY A 7 -3.73 -13.66 -3.31
N LEU A 8 -2.79 -13.49 -4.25
CA LEU A 8 -1.81 -14.53 -4.58
C LEU A 8 -0.93 -14.90 -3.38
N ALA A 9 -0.38 -13.92 -2.66
CA ALA A 9 0.48 -14.16 -1.51
C ALA A 9 -0.28 -14.86 -0.36
N GLU A 10 -1.52 -14.48 -0.11
CA GLU A 10 -2.38 -15.09 0.91
C GLU A 10 -2.69 -16.55 0.58
N ALA A 11 -3.05 -16.83 -0.67
CA ALA A 11 -3.27 -18.20 -1.14
C ALA A 11 -1.98 -19.03 -1.04
N LEU A 12 -0.86 -18.50 -1.55
CA LEU A 12 0.42 -19.21 -1.54
C LEU A 12 0.87 -19.53 -0.10
N GLN A 13 0.69 -18.62 0.85
CA GLN A 13 1.06 -18.89 2.24
C GLN A 13 0.29 -20.07 2.83
N GLN A 14 -0.99 -20.26 2.48
CA GLN A 14 -1.79 -21.40 2.94
C GLN A 14 -1.30 -22.72 2.33
N GLU A 15 -0.78 -22.69 1.10
CA GLU A 15 -0.27 -23.87 0.41
C GLU A 15 1.09 -24.33 0.97
N VAL A 16 1.98 -23.40 1.29
CA VAL A 16 3.40 -23.71 1.60
C VAL A 16 3.74 -23.72 3.09
N ILE A 17 2.81 -23.38 3.98
CA ILE A 17 3.09 -23.29 5.42
C ILE A 17 3.46 -24.65 6.05
N ALA A 18 2.94 -25.75 5.48
CA ALA A 18 3.26 -27.10 5.94
C ALA A 18 4.74 -27.48 5.72
N ASP A 19 5.40 -26.82 4.75
CA ASP A 19 6.80 -27.03 4.40
C ASP A 19 7.75 -26.06 5.13
N ASP A 20 7.25 -25.33 6.15
CA ASP A 20 7.98 -24.28 6.87
C ASP A 20 8.47 -23.13 5.97
N ILE A 21 7.76 -22.91 4.86
CA ILE A 21 8.03 -21.79 3.94
C ILE A 21 7.17 -20.59 4.34
N HIS A 22 7.79 -19.41 4.38
CA HIS A 22 7.14 -18.16 4.75
C HIS A 22 7.15 -17.16 3.59
N VAL A 23 5.97 -16.64 3.28
CA VAL A 23 5.74 -15.63 2.25
C VAL A 23 5.68 -14.27 2.91
N SER A 24 6.38 -13.29 2.36
CA SER A 24 6.32 -11.88 2.80
C SER A 24 5.85 -10.99 1.66
N LEU A 25 4.83 -10.17 1.94
CA LEU A 25 4.28 -9.17 1.05
C LEU A 25 4.69 -7.78 1.55
N ILE A 26 5.55 -7.12 0.76
CA ILE A 26 6.17 -5.85 1.13
C ILE A 26 5.35 -4.70 0.54
N PHE A 27 5.07 -3.67 1.36
CA PHE A 27 4.39 -2.44 0.96
C PHE A 27 5.36 -1.26 0.96
N PRO A 28 6.17 -1.09 -0.10
CA PRO A 28 7.01 0.08 -0.25
C PRO A 28 6.17 1.30 -0.66
N PRO A 29 6.52 2.52 -0.20
CA PRO A 29 6.02 3.75 -0.80
C PRO A 29 6.72 4.03 -2.15
N ASP A 30 6.47 5.20 -2.74
CA ASP A 30 7.33 5.72 -3.80
C ASP A 30 8.80 5.63 -3.34
N THR A 31 9.62 4.91 -4.10
CA THR A 31 11.00 4.60 -3.73
C THR A 31 11.94 5.27 -4.71
N GLU A 32 12.92 6.00 -4.19
CA GLU A 32 13.96 6.69 -4.97
C GLU A 32 14.77 5.68 -5.79
N THR A 33 14.34 5.51 -7.04
CA THR A 33 14.91 4.56 -7.99
C THR A 33 14.87 5.18 -9.38
N PRO A 34 15.77 4.78 -10.30
CA PRO A 34 15.67 5.17 -11.70
C PRO A 34 14.30 4.82 -12.32
N GLY A 35 13.64 3.76 -11.82
CA GLY A 35 12.30 3.38 -12.23
C GLY A 35 11.23 4.43 -11.88
N LEU A 36 11.28 5.01 -10.68
CA LEU A 36 10.37 6.09 -10.27
C LEU A 36 10.61 7.36 -11.10
N GLU A 37 11.86 7.68 -11.40
CA GLU A 37 12.21 8.81 -12.29
C GLU A 37 11.60 8.64 -13.69
N GLU A 38 11.74 7.44 -14.27
CA GLU A 38 11.16 7.11 -15.58
C GLU A 38 9.64 7.02 -15.58
N GLU A 39 9.02 6.65 -14.45
CA GLU A 39 7.57 6.68 -14.28
C GLU A 39 7.08 8.13 -14.26
N ASN A 40 7.74 9.00 -13.47
CA ASN A 40 7.36 10.40 -13.30
C ASN A 40 7.33 11.19 -14.63
N LYS A 41 8.18 10.85 -15.60
CA LYS A 41 8.17 11.45 -16.94
C LYS A 41 6.88 11.21 -17.73
N ARG A 42 6.20 10.08 -17.45
CA ARG A 42 4.99 9.62 -18.16
C ARG A 42 3.74 9.68 -17.29
N ARG A 43 3.91 9.86 -15.97
CA ARG A 43 2.83 9.89 -14.97
C ARG A 43 1.87 11.06 -15.26
N PRO A 44 0.57 10.81 -15.46
CA PRO A 44 -0.40 11.89 -15.69
C PRO A 44 -0.43 12.89 -14.54
N ARG A 45 -0.60 14.19 -14.85
CA ARG A 45 -0.63 15.26 -13.84
C ARG A 45 -1.63 15.02 -12.72
N LEU A 46 -2.82 14.48 -13.03
CA LEU A 46 -3.82 14.13 -12.03
C LEU A 46 -3.31 13.09 -11.03
N THR A 47 -2.64 12.03 -11.53
CA THR A 47 -2.02 11.01 -10.69
C THR A 47 -0.92 11.60 -9.82
N SER A 48 -0.11 12.52 -10.34
CA SER A 48 0.92 13.21 -9.55
C SER A 48 0.33 14.08 -8.43
N ILE A 49 -0.81 14.75 -8.66
CA ILE A 49 -1.51 15.52 -7.62
C ILE A 49 -2.01 14.60 -6.50
N ILE A 50 -2.58 13.45 -6.86
CA ILE A 50 -3.06 12.46 -5.88
C ILE A 50 -1.89 11.83 -5.12
N ALA A 51 -0.78 11.55 -5.81
CA ALA A 51 0.41 10.94 -5.20
C ALA A 51 1.25 11.93 -4.38
N ALA A 52 1.11 13.25 -4.59
CA ALA A 52 1.92 14.28 -3.92
C ALA A 52 1.77 14.29 -2.38
N SER A 53 0.70 13.70 -1.85
CA SER A 53 0.53 13.54 -0.41
C SER A 53 1.39 12.43 0.21
N SER A 54 1.95 11.54 -0.62
CA SER A 54 2.78 10.41 -0.20
C SER A 54 4.26 10.77 -0.23
N GLY A 55 4.98 10.43 0.83
CA GLY A 55 6.42 10.67 0.94
C GLY A 55 7.25 9.58 0.25
N ALA A 56 8.29 9.99 -0.49
CA ALA A 56 9.26 9.06 -1.04
C ALA A 56 10.24 8.54 0.03
N MET A 57 10.74 7.31 -0.15
CA MET A 57 11.80 6.72 0.68
C MET A 57 13.03 6.35 -0.15
N LYS A 58 14.19 6.34 0.50
CA LYS A 58 15.44 5.80 -0.07
C LYS A 58 15.34 4.29 -0.27
N ALA A 59 15.89 3.80 -1.38
CA ALA A 59 15.92 2.37 -1.72
C ALA A 59 16.57 1.52 -0.61
N ASP A 60 17.68 1.99 -0.01
CA ASP A 60 18.38 1.27 1.07
C ASP A 60 17.51 1.10 2.33
N GLU A 61 16.69 2.10 2.66
CA GLU A 61 15.79 2.03 3.81
C GLU A 61 14.63 1.06 3.56
N VAL A 62 14.08 1.06 2.35
CA VAL A 62 13.06 0.09 1.92
C VAL A 62 13.64 -1.33 1.96
N ALA A 63 14.84 -1.53 1.40
CA ALA A 63 15.52 -2.82 1.37
C ALA A 63 15.80 -3.34 2.78
N LYS A 64 16.25 -2.47 3.70
CA LYS A 64 16.47 -2.85 5.10
C LYS A 64 15.19 -3.34 5.76
N LYS A 65 14.09 -2.58 5.65
CA LYS A 65 12.80 -2.96 6.25
C LYS A 65 12.24 -4.24 5.64
N ALA A 66 12.36 -4.40 4.32
CA ALA A 66 11.99 -5.63 3.62
C ALA A 66 12.75 -6.83 4.16
N LEU A 67 14.08 -6.73 4.24
CA LEU A 67 14.94 -7.81 4.73
C LEU A 67 14.66 -8.16 6.19
N ASP A 68 14.48 -7.16 7.05
CA ASP A 68 14.16 -7.38 8.47
C ASP A 68 12.81 -8.08 8.63
N GLY A 69 11.80 -7.69 7.85
CA GLY A 69 10.49 -8.34 7.84
C GLY A 69 10.52 -9.78 7.31
N ILE A 70 11.32 -10.05 6.28
CA ILE A 70 11.54 -11.41 5.76
C ILE A 70 12.21 -12.27 6.82
N LYS A 71 13.27 -11.77 7.47
CA LYS A 71 13.99 -12.48 8.53
C LYS A 71 13.12 -12.82 9.73
N SER A 72 12.12 -11.99 10.05
CA SER A 72 11.16 -12.28 11.12
C SER A 72 9.98 -13.17 10.68
N GLY A 73 9.94 -13.60 9.42
CA GLY A 73 8.83 -14.37 8.85
C GLY A 73 7.51 -13.60 8.80
N SER A 74 7.56 -12.27 8.75
CA SER A 74 6.35 -11.44 8.74
C SER A 74 5.63 -11.56 7.39
N PHE A 75 4.33 -11.83 7.43
CA PHE A 75 3.52 -11.93 6.21
C PHE A 75 3.31 -10.57 5.54
N ILE A 76 2.95 -9.53 6.29
CA ILE A 76 2.89 -8.15 5.79
C ILE A 76 4.08 -7.35 6.30
N VAL A 77 4.79 -6.66 5.39
CA VAL A 77 5.95 -5.82 5.72
C VAL A 77 5.68 -4.38 5.27
N PRO A 78 5.14 -3.51 6.15
CA PRO A 78 4.93 -2.11 5.83
C PRO A 78 6.24 -1.32 5.95
N CYS A 79 6.61 -0.55 4.93
CA CYS A 79 7.85 0.24 4.95
C CYS A 79 7.67 1.59 5.66
N ASN A 80 6.48 2.16 5.63
CA ASN A 80 6.14 3.45 6.25
C ASN A 80 4.74 3.40 6.92
N SER A 81 4.32 4.53 7.50
CA SER A 81 3.01 4.66 8.15
C SER A 81 1.84 4.44 7.19
N GLU A 82 1.94 4.90 5.95
CA GLU A 82 0.91 4.66 4.92
C GLU A 82 0.77 3.17 4.60
N GLY A 83 1.89 2.45 4.44
CA GLY A 83 1.88 1.00 4.27
C GLY A 83 1.27 0.27 5.47
N PHE A 84 1.49 0.78 6.68
CA PHE A 84 0.87 0.23 7.89
C PHE A 84 -0.63 0.50 7.97
N LEU A 85 -1.08 1.72 7.64
CA LEU A 85 -2.49 2.04 7.53
C LEU A 85 -3.17 1.18 6.47
N LEU A 86 -2.50 1.00 5.32
CA LEU A 86 -2.97 0.13 4.25
C LEU A 86 -3.08 -1.32 4.73
N SER A 87 -2.10 -1.84 5.48
CA SER A 87 -2.15 -3.21 5.98
C SER A 87 -3.36 -3.45 6.88
N ILE A 88 -3.66 -2.51 7.79
CA ILE A 88 -4.86 -2.58 8.63
C ILE A 88 -6.14 -2.49 7.78
N ALA A 89 -6.21 -1.51 6.87
CA ALA A 89 -7.38 -1.26 6.02
C ALA A 89 -7.76 -2.47 5.15
N THR A 90 -6.81 -3.36 4.91
CA THR A 90 -6.94 -4.50 4.00
C THR A 90 -6.72 -5.83 4.70
N ALA A 91 -6.61 -5.86 6.03
CA ALA A 91 -6.22 -7.02 6.84
C ALA A 91 -7.02 -8.28 6.53
N GLY A 92 -8.34 -8.18 6.30
CA GLY A 92 -9.16 -9.28 5.77
C GLY A 92 -8.91 -10.62 6.48
N LEU A 93 -8.55 -11.64 5.69
CA LEU A 93 -8.11 -12.96 6.18
C LEU A 93 -6.58 -13.16 6.06
N SER A 94 -5.82 -12.07 5.94
CA SER A 94 -4.37 -12.15 5.86
C SER A 94 -3.78 -12.80 7.13
N PRO A 95 -2.75 -13.65 6.99
CA PRO A 95 -2.05 -14.21 8.14
C PRO A 95 -1.50 -13.14 9.09
N GLN A 96 -1.76 -13.31 10.38
CA GLN A 96 -1.23 -12.46 11.44
C GLN A 96 -0.52 -13.31 12.50
N ARG A 97 0.77 -13.01 12.73
CA ARG A 97 1.61 -13.74 13.71
C ARG A 97 1.66 -13.06 15.07
N SER A 98 1.39 -11.76 15.13
CA SER A 98 1.41 -11.00 16.38
C SER A 98 0.00 -10.82 16.90
N VAL A 99 -0.29 -11.42 18.06
CA VAL A 99 -1.60 -11.29 18.74
C VAL A 99 -1.93 -9.82 19.02
N LEU A 100 -0.92 -9.02 19.39
CA LEU A 100 -1.09 -7.58 19.58
C LEU A 100 -1.52 -6.88 18.29
N MET A 101 -0.87 -7.21 17.16
CA MET A 101 -1.24 -6.61 15.88
C MET A 101 -2.61 -7.10 15.41
N ALA A 102 -2.96 -8.36 15.63
CA ALA A 102 -4.31 -8.87 15.35
C ALA A 102 -5.37 -8.09 16.12
N PHE A 103 -5.10 -7.81 17.40
CA PHE A 103 -5.99 -6.99 18.23
C PHE A 103 -6.10 -5.56 17.68
N VAL A 104 -4.98 -4.94 17.32
CA VAL A 104 -4.97 -3.60 16.69
C VAL A 104 -5.78 -3.60 15.40
N GLU A 105 -5.62 -4.60 14.54
CA GLU A 105 -6.37 -4.74 13.29
C GLU A 105 -7.88 -4.79 13.54
N VAL A 106 -8.34 -5.62 14.50
CA VAL A 106 -9.75 -5.76 14.86
C VAL A 106 -10.34 -4.44 15.39
N VAL A 107 -9.65 -3.80 16.34
CA VAL A 107 -10.15 -2.58 16.98
C VAL A 107 -10.10 -1.39 16.02
N ALA A 108 -9.04 -1.27 15.23
CA ALA A 108 -8.84 -0.14 14.33
C ALA A 108 -9.63 -0.27 13.01
N ALA A 109 -10.10 -1.47 12.63
CA ALA A 109 -10.76 -1.71 11.33
C ALA A 109 -11.88 -0.72 11.02
N GLY A 110 -12.79 -0.47 11.97
CA GLY A 110 -13.91 0.46 11.79
C GLY A 110 -13.45 1.91 11.60
N LEU A 111 -12.48 2.36 12.41
CA LEU A 111 -11.93 3.72 12.33
C LEU A 111 -11.18 3.93 11.01
N ILE A 112 -10.30 2.99 10.64
CA ILE A 112 -9.54 3.05 9.40
C ILE A 112 -10.48 3.02 8.19
N ARG A 113 -11.56 2.23 8.24
CA ARG A 113 -12.58 2.21 7.18
C ARG A 113 -13.24 3.58 7.01
N PHE A 114 -13.55 4.27 8.10
CA PHE A 114 -14.11 5.62 8.06
C PHE A 114 -13.12 6.62 7.44
N VAL A 115 -11.86 6.61 7.90
CA VAL A 115 -10.79 7.44 7.33
C VAL A 115 -10.64 7.17 5.82
N ALA A 116 -10.66 5.91 5.40
CA ALA A 116 -10.58 5.53 3.99
C ALA A 116 -11.74 6.09 3.15
N LEU A 117 -12.97 6.18 3.70
CA LEU A 117 -14.09 6.85 3.01
C LEU A 117 -13.81 8.33 2.75
N CYS A 118 -13.23 9.04 3.72
CA CYS A 118 -12.85 10.43 3.56
C CYS A 118 -11.78 10.61 2.47
N PHE A 119 -10.76 9.75 2.44
CA PHE A 119 -9.75 9.74 1.37
C PHE A 119 -10.37 9.49 -0.01
N GLN A 120 -11.23 8.47 -0.12
CA GLN A 120 -11.94 8.17 -1.37
C GLN A 120 -12.78 9.35 -1.85
N TRP A 121 -13.50 10.00 -0.94
CA TRP A 121 -14.29 11.20 -1.25
C TRP A 121 -13.40 12.33 -1.79
N ASN A 122 -12.28 12.60 -1.13
CA ASN A 122 -11.33 13.64 -1.56
C ASN A 122 -10.72 13.34 -2.93
N TRP A 123 -10.33 12.08 -3.19
CA TRP A 123 -9.79 11.67 -4.49
C TRP A 123 -10.84 11.80 -5.60
N TYR A 124 -12.06 11.32 -5.38
CA TYR A 124 -13.13 11.44 -6.38
C TYR A 124 -13.48 12.90 -6.68
N GLY A 125 -13.56 13.75 -5.66
CA GLY A 125 -13.75 15.19 -5.88
C GLY A 125 -12.59 15.84 -6.65
N SER A 126 -11.34 15.40 -6.44
CA SER A 126 -10.18 15.89 -7.19
C SER A 126 -10.21 15.47 -8.65
N ILE A 127 -10.63 14.22 -8.92
CA ILE A 127 -10.81 13.68 -10.28
C ILE A 127 -11.92 14.46 -11.01
N GLU A 128 -13.07 14.68 -10.37
CA GLU A 128 -14.18 15.43 -10.94
C GLU A 128 -13.77 16.87 -11.31
N LYS A 129 -13.10 17.58 -10.40
CA LYS A 129 -12.59 18.94 -10.64
C LYS A 129 -11.60 18.97 -11.82
N TRP A 130 -10.71 18.00 -11.92
CA TRP A 130 -9.75 17.92 -13.01
C TRP A 130 -10.45 17.73 -14.37
N HIS A 131 -11.45 16.84 -14.45
CA HIS A 131 -12.22 16.66 -15.68
C HIS A 131 -13.06 17.89 -16.04
N ALA A 132 -13.62 18.59 -15.05
CA ALA A 132 -14.35 19.84 -15.28
C ALA A 132 -13.46 20.96 -15.83
N GLN A 133 -12.20 21.04 -15.38
CA GLN A 133 -11.21 21.99 -15.92
C GLN A 133 -10.79 21.62 -17.36
N GLY A 134 -10.55 20.34 -17.64
CA GLY A 134 -10.21 19.86 -18.98
C GLY A 134 -11.31 20.16 -20.01
N LYS A 135 -12.59 20.08 -19.63
CA LYS A 135 -13.73 20.47 -20.48
C LYS A 135 -13.82 21.98 -20.75
N ARG A 136 -13.33 22.83 -19.83
CA ARG A 136 -13.32 24.30 -20.00
C ARG A 136 -12.15 24.82 -20.83
N SER A 137 -11.03 24.10 -20.87
CA SER A 137 -9.85 24.48 -21.66
C SER A 137 -9.86 23.94 -23.11
N GLY A 138 -10.81 23.08 -23.45
CA GLY A 138 -10.99 22.50 -24.78
C GLY A 138 -12.07 23.17 -25.63
N ASN A 139 -12.49 24.40 -25.28
CA ASN A 139 -13.47 25.20 -26.01
C ASN A 139 -12.88 26.58 -26.34
#